data_AF-A0A4Y8QAQ8-F1
#
_entry.id   AF-A0A4Y8QAQ8-F1
#
_cell.length_a   1.000
_cell.length_b   1.000
_cell.length_c   1.000
_cell.angle_alpha   90.00
_cell.angle_beta   90.00
_cell.angle_gamma   90.00
#
_symmetry.space_group_name_H-M   'P 1'
#
loop_
_entity.id
_entity.type
_entity.pdbx_description
1 polymer ?
#
loop_
_entity_poly.entity_id
_entity_poly.type
_entity_poly.pdbx_seq_one_letter_code
_entity_poly.pdbx_strand_id
1 'polypeptide(L)'
;MRPDTIRFLTIIQLLSELGIAIGYALGLIPFVYIWSAQWIVPLTVLSLVLALLNRGGTFYVSLANVAFALLSYIPVLGYVFRIAGLAACVINARVLTRGREY
;
A
#
# COMPACT_ATOMS: atom_id res chain seq x y z
N MET A 1 7.79 22.24 -4.38
CA MET A 1 8.40 21.17 -5.20
C MET A 1 8.07 21.44 -6.65
N ARG A 2 8.94 21.09 -7.61
CA ARG A 2 8.58 21.23 -9.04
C ARG A 2 7.38 20.30 -9.35
N PRO A 3 6.44 20.71 -10.20
CA PRO A 3 5.26 19.90 -10.56
C PRO A 3 5.63 18.50 -11.06
N ASP A 4 6.74 18.40 -11.78
CA ASP A 4 7.27 17.13 -12.30
C ASP A 4 7.68 16.16 -11.18
N THR A 5 8.27 16.67 -10.09
CA THR A 5 8.68 15.85 -8.95
C THR A 5 7.47 15.27 -8.21
N ILE A 6 6.42 16.07 -8.03
CA ILE A 6 5.16 15.63 -7.39
C ILE A 6 4.50 14.56 -8.26
N ARG A 7 4.44 14.77 -9.57
CA ARG A 7 3.87 13.78 -10.51
C ARG A 7 4.65 12.47 -10.49
N PHE A 8 5.97 12.53 -10.40
CA PHE A 8 6.83 11.35 -10.34
C PHE A 8 6.65 10.59 -9.02
N LEU A 9 6.63 11.28 -7.88
CA LEU A 9 6.35 10.71 -6.55
C LEU A 9 5.00 9.98 -6.52
N THR A 10 3.96 10.61 -7.09
CA THR A 10 2.61 10.03 -7.19
C THR A 10 2.60 8.75 -8.03
N ILE A 11 3.34 8.70 -9.14
CA ILE A 11 3.44 7.49 -9.99
C ILE A 11 4.12 6.35 -9.22
N ILE A 12 5.24 6.63 -8.54
CA ILE A 12 5.95 5.62 -7.74
C ILE A 12 5.08 5.11 -6.59
N GLN A 13 4.32 6.00 -5.95
CA GLN A 13 3.42 5.62 -4.88
C GLN A 13 2.30 4.71 -5.39
N LEU A 14 1.71 5.02 -6.55
CA LEU A 14 0.72 4.16 -7.20
C LEU A 14 1.29 2.79 -7.55
N LEU A 15 2.51 2.73 -8.09
CA LEU A 15 3.19 1.46 -8.38
C LEU A 15 3.46 0.63 -7.11
N SER A 16 3.85 1.31 -6.03
CA SER A 16 4.07 0.68 -4.73
C SER A 16 2.78 0.07 -4.20
N GLU A 17 1.65 0.79 -4.30
CA GLU A 17 0.34 0.28 -3.90
C GLU A 17 -0.16 -0.88 -4.73
N LEU A 18 0.11 -0.85 -6.04
CA LEU A 18 -0.20 -1.97 -6.92
C LEU A 18 0.59 -3.22 -6.51
N GLY A 19 1.89 -3.06 -6.21
CA GLY A 19 2.72 -4.13 -5.67
C GLY A 19 2.18 -4.69 -4.36
N ILE A 20 1.82 -3.82 -3.42
CA ILE A 20 1.22 -4.22 -2.13
C ILE A 20 -0.10 -5.00 -2.35
N ALA A 21 -0.96 -4.54 -3.26
CA ALA A 21 -2.22 -5.21 -3.57
C ALA A 21 -1.99 -6.61 -4.18
N ILE A 22 -1.04 -6.74 -5.10
CA ILE A 22 -0.62 -8.04 -5.66
C ILE A 22 -0.08 -8.95 -4.55
N GLY A 23 0.71 -8.39 -3.63
CA GLY A 23 1.22 -9.12 -2.48
C GLY A 23 0.08 -9.64 -1.60
N TYR A 24 -0.88 -8.79 -1.24
CA TYR A 24 -2.02 -9.23 -0.46
C TYR A 24 -2.85 -10.32 -1.16
N ALA A 25 -3.00 -10.23 -2.48
CA ALA A 25 -3.66 -11.28 -3.27
C ALA A 25 -2.88 -12.61 -3.24
N LEU A 26 -1.57 -12.57 -3.49
CA LEU A 26 -0.70 -13.75 -3.45
C LEU A 26 -0.60 -14.35 -2.03
N GLY A 27 -0.65 -13.49 -1.02
CA GLY A 27 -0.68 -13.88 0.39
C GLY A 27 -1.93 -14.68 0.77
N LEU A 28 -3.02 -14.66 0.00
CA LEU A 28 -4.16 -15.56 0.24
C LEU A 28 -3.80 -17.04 0.01
N ILE A 29 -2.73 -17.32 -0.75
CA ILE A 29 -2.27 -18.68 -0.98
C ILE A 29 -1.48 -19.16 0.27
N PRO A 30 -1.89 -20.24 0.95
CA PRO A 30 -1.32 -20.67 2.25
C PRO A 30 0.18 -20.93 2.26
N PHE A 31 0.82 -21.19 1.12
CA PHE A 31 2.26 -21.45 1.02
C PHE A 31 3.06 -20.24 0.55
N VAL A 32 2.40 -19.26 -0.07
CA VAL A 32 3.04 -18.05 -0.62
C VAL A 32 3.03 -16.92 0.41
N TYR A 33 2.30 -17.07 1.53
CA TYR A 33 2.09 -15.99 2.50
C TYR A 33 3.38 -15.48 3.16
N ILE A 34 4.31 -16.36 3.56
CA ILE A 34 5.55 -15.96 4.23
C ILE A 34 6.42 -15.18 3.25
N TRP A 35 6.56 -15.72 2.04
CA TRP A 35 7.31 -15.07 0.96
C TRP A 35 6.69 -13.72 0.62
N SER A 36 5.35 -13.65 0.56
CA SER A 36 4.65 -12.42 0.26
C SER A 36 4.80 -11.36 1.35
N ALA A 37 4.71 -11.75 2.62
CA ALA A 37 4.86 -10.84 3.75
C ALA A 37 6.25 -10.19 3.82
N GLN A 38 7.30 -10.89 3.38
CA GLN A 38 8.68 -10.37 3.39
C GLN A 38 8.86 -9.12 2.53
N TRP A 39 8.13 -8.98 1.42
CA TRP A 39 8.25 -7.83 0.53
C TRP A 39 7.06 -6.86 0.60
N ILE A 40 5.88 -7.30 1.08
CA ILE A 40 4.75 -6.39 1.36
C ILE A 40 5.13 -5.37 2.44
N VAL A 41 5.72 -5.82 3.55
CA VAL A 41 6.07 -4.93 4.67
C VAL A 41 6.99 -3.79 4.22
N PRO A 42 8.16 -4.02 3.59
CA PRO A 42 9.01 -2.93 3.13
C PRO A 42 8.34 -2.04 2.06
N LEU A 43 7.49 -2.59 1.19
CA LEU A 43 6.72 -1.77 0.24
C LEU A 43 5.69 -0.86 0.92
N THR A 44 4.99 -1.34 1.95
CA THR A 44 4.04 -0.51 2.71
C THR A 44 4.75 0.62 3.45
N VAL A 45 5.94 0.36 3.99
CA VAL A 45 6.79 1.38 4.62
C VAL A 45 7.26 2.39 3.59
N LEU A 46 7.70 1.94 2.41
CA LEU A 46 8.07 2.83 1.30
C LEU A 46 6.90 3.72 0.88
N SER A 47 5.70 3.14 0.72
CA SER A 47 4.47 3.89 0.40
C SER A 47 4.13 4.92 1.47
N LEU A 48 4.32 4.61 2.76
CA LEU A 48 4.14 5.55 3.85
C LEU A 48 5.13 6.73 3.79
N VAL A 49 6.41 6.46 3.52
CA VAL A 49 7.43 7.51 3.35
C VAL A 49 7.09 8.42 2.17
N LEU A 50 6.67 7.84 1.03
CA LEU A 50 6.23 8.60 -0.13
C LEU A 50 4.98 9.44 0.19
N ALA A 51 4.01 8.88 0.93
CA ALA A 51 2.81 9.60 1.34
C ALA A 51 3.12 10.80 2.23
N LEU A 52 4.09 10.66 3.15
CA LEU A 52 4.56 11.72 4.03
C LEU A 52 5.18 12.88 3.22
N LEU A 53 5.98 12.54 2.19
CA LEU A 53 6.61 13.52 1.32
C LEU A 53 5.62 14.23 0.40
N ASN A 54 4.60 13.52 -0.07
CA ASN A 54 3.66 14.03 -1.06
C ASN A 54 2.54 14.90 -0.43
N ARG A 55 2.34 14.85 0.90
CA ARG A 55 1.24 15.53 1.64
C ARG A 55 -0.18 15.29 1.08
N GLY A 56 -0.35 14.35 0.15
CA GLY A 56 -1.55 14.17 -0.68
C GLY A 56 -2.72 13.44 -0.01
N GLY A 57 -2.90 13.57 1.31
CA GLY A 57 -4.02 12.96 2.05
C GLY A 57 -3.98 11.44 2.21
N THR A 58 -3.06 10.72 1.54
CA THR A 58 -2.93 9.25 1.61
C THR A 58 -2.17 8.75 2.84
N PHE A 59 -1.61 9.65 3.66
CA PHE A 59 -0.78 9.29 4.82
C PHE A 59 -1.48 8.32 5.78
N TYR A 60 -2.70 8.62 6.20
CA TYR A 60 -3.44 7.79 7.17
C TYR A 60 -3.76 6.40 6.63
N VAL A 61 -4.03 6.29 5.33
CA VAL A 61 -4.34 5.02 4.67
C VAL A 61 -3.07 4.21 4.44
N SER A 62 -1.95 4.85 4.07
CA SER A 62 -0.64 4.18 3.99
C SER A 62 -0.18 3.69 5.37
N LEU A 63 -0.44 4.44 6.43
CA LEU A 63 -0.14 4.04 7.80
C LEU A 63 -0.98 2.83 8.22
N ALA A 64 -2.28 2.82 7.90
CA ALA A 64 -3.14 1.67 8.11
C ALA A 64 -2.65 0.44 7.31
N ASN A 65 -2.16 0.64 6.08
CA ASN A 65 -1.59 -0.42 5.26
C ASN A 65 -0.34 -1.05 5.87
N VAL A 66 0.52 -0.25 6.52
CA VAL A 66 1.66 -0.78 7.30
C VAL A 66 1.17 -1.63 8.47
N ALA A 67 0.17 -1.14 9.22
CA ALA A 67 -0.41 -1.90 10.32
C ALA A 67 -1.03 -3.22 9.83
N PHE A 68 -1.77 -3.20 8.72
CA PHE A 68 -2.34 -4.41 8.10
C PHE A 68 -1.26 -5.37 7.60
N ALA A 69 -0.16 -4.88 7.05
CA ALA A 69 0.95 -5.72 6.62
C ALA A 69 1.60 -6.46 7.80
N LEU A 70 1.82 -5.76 8.91
CA LEU A 70 2.34 -6.36 10.14
C LEU A 70 1.35 -7.37 10.75
N LEU A 71 0.07 -7.04 10.78
CA LEU A 71 -0.97 -7.95 11.27
C LEU A 71 -1.20 -9.15 10.34
N SER A 72 -0.83 -9.05 9.07
CA SER A 72 -0.89 -10.15 8.10
C SER A 72 0.13 -11.27 8.37
N TYR A 73 1.08 -11.08 9.28
CA TYR A 73 1.98 -12.15 9.74
C TYR A 73 1.25 -13.20 10.57
N ILE A 74 0.10 -12.87 11.16
CA ILE A 74 -0.72 -13.82 11.91
C ILE A 74 -1.40 -14.77 10.90
N PRO A 75 -1.18 -16.09 10.91
CA PRO A 75 -1.64 -16.97 9.83
C PRO A 75 -3.15 -16.99 9.63
N VAL A 76 -3.93 -17.00 10.71
CA VAL A 76 -5.41 -17.12 10.67
C VAL A 76 -6.08 -15.76 10.54
N LEU A 77 -5.71 -14.79 11.39
CA LEU A 77 -6.25 -13.43 11.34
C LEU A 77 -5.73 -12.63 10.13
N GLY A 78 -4.56 -13.00 9.61
CA GLY A 78 -3.91 -12.32 8.51
C GLY A 78 -4.70 -12.37 7.21
N TYR A 79 -5.56 -13.38 7.01
CA TYR A 79 -6.49 -13.39 5.88
C TYR A 79 -7.43 -12.19 5.88
N VAL A 80 -7.98 -11.84 7.04
CA VAL A 80 -8.87 -10.67 7.19
C VAL A 80 -8.09 -9.38 6.95
N PHE A 81 -6.89 -9.26 7.51
CA PHE A 81 -6.04 -8.08 7.33
C PHE A 81 -5.52 -7.93 5.90
N ARG A 82 -5.32 -9.02 5.15
CA ARG A 82 -4.96 -8.97 3.72
C ARG A 82 -6.11 -8.43 2.88
N ILE A 83 -7.35 -8.87 3.14
CA ILE A 83 -8.54 -8.35 2.47
C ILE A 83 -8.72 -6.85 2.78
N ALA A 84 -8.55 -6.48 4.05
CA ALA A 84 -8.62 -5.07 4.48
C ALA A 84 -7.51 -4.22 3.84
N GLY A 85 -6.28 -4.74 3.75
CA GLY A 85 -5.16 -4.08 3.08
C GLY A 85 -5.37 -3.92 1.58
N LEU A 86 -5.98 -4.91 0.92
CA LEU A 86 -6.38 -4.82 -0.49
C LEU A 86 -7.41 -3.70 -0.69
N ALA A 87 -8.42 -3.61 0.18
CA ALA A 87 -9.39 -2.52 0.16
C ALA A 87 -8.73 -1.14 0.38
N ALA A 88 -7.79 -1.06 1.32
CA ALA A 88 -7.04 0.18 1.59
C ALA A 88 -6.19 0.63 0.39
N CYS A 89 -5.53 -0.31 -0.32
CA CYS A 89 -4.85 -0.01 -1.58
C CYS A 89 -5.80 0.55 -2.65
N VAL A 90 -7.00 -0.03 -2.79
CA VAL A 90 -8.00 0.48 -3.75
C VAL A 90 -8.45 1.90 -3.37
N ILE A 91 -8.63 2.18 -2.08
CA ILE A 91 -8.99 3.52 -1.59
C ILE A 91 -7.87 4.52 -1.91
N ASN A 92 -6.62 4.20 -1.59
CA ASN A 92 -5.51 5.11 -1.90
C ASN A 92 -5.35 5.34 -3.40
N ALA A 93 -5.44 4.29 -4.24
CA ALA A 93 -5.42 4.45 -5.69
C ALA A 93 -6.51 5.41 -6.18
N ARG A 94 -7.72 5.34 -5.63
CA ARG A 94 -8.81 6.28 -5.94
C ARG A 94 -8.52 7.70 -5.48
N VAL A 95 -7.96 7.88 -4.29
CA VAL A 95 -7.58 9.20 -3.75
C VAL A 95 -6.47 9.84 -4.60
N LEU A 96 -5.45 9.06 -4.98
CA LEU A 96 -4.36 9.48 -5.87
C LEU A 96 -4.87 9.86 -7.26
N THR A 97 -5.88 9.14 -7.78
CA THR A 97 -6.46 9.41 -9.10
C THR A 97 -7.35 10.65 -9.09
N ARG A 98 -8.17 10.86 -8.04
CA ARG A 98 -9.01 12.06 -7.89
C ARG A 98 -8.21 13.33 -7.59
N GLY A 99 -7.08 13.22 -6.89
CA GLY A 99 -6.16 14.35 -6.68
C GLY A 99 -5.44 14.82 -7.96
N ARG A 100 -5.63 14.12 -9.08
CA ARG A 100 -5.01 14.41 -10.40
C ARG A 100 -5.87 15.29 -11.31
N GLU A 101 -7.11 15.61 -10.90
CA GLU A 101 -8.09 16.38 -11.70
C GLU A 101 -8.03 17.90 -11.46
N TYR A 102 -7.06 18.41 -10.69
CA TYR A 102 -6.84 19.83 -10.46
C TYR A 102 -5.45 20.28 -10.92
#